data_AF-A0A4E9ESC7-F1
#
_entry.id   AF-A0A4E9ESC7-F1
#
_cell.length_a   1.000
_cell.length_b   1.000
_cell.length_c   1.000
_cell.angle_alpha   90.00
_cell.angle_beta   90.00
_cell.angle_gamma   90.00
#
_symmetry.space_group_name_H-M   'P 1'
#
loop_
_entity.id
_entity.type
_entity.pdbx_description
1 polymer ?
#
loop_
_entity_poly.entity_id
_entity_poly.type
_entity_poly.pdbx_seq_one_letter_code
_entity_poly.pdbx_strand_id
1 'polypeptide(L)'
;MLQACETTGDGGLSTFQIQYAGLIRDIRGDIDPSGRTDLLKILDRAKIRKQIASLDEKSNFTANAVLQIDFSSITIRSILDNELLLYVPIHLIASVGFVREAHEYILPVKIGYGSTRNCDFFDLAVVYCETAGVAEAICNILGQFFSQVYKEVASNFETNALKRTPTTSSISPFNNHRPLFLTESHQDLRISSSHPLCSTTASRSDSTEVCIDDIIEDYMTVLTRSLTTKELSQYAALIVRFRNGSMPIIELAQKSSELYGPERLHLLTGMRCLLRNRSKDEIKSFDGFIEMLRLSGRGLNSE
;
A
#
# COMPACT_ATOMS: atom_id res chain seq x y z
N MET A 1 -26.03 -18.83 -11.67
CA MET A 1 -25.72 -19.31 -10.31
C MET A 1 -24.49 -18.57 -9.86
N LEU A 2 -24.57 -17.78 -8.79
CA LEU A 2 -23.39 -17.15 -8.20
C LEU A 2 -22.48 -18.26 -7.68
N GLN A 3 -21.36 -18.54 -8.34
CA GLN A 3 -20.27 -19.27 -7.72
C GLN A 3 -19.51 -18.28 -6.84
N ALA A 4 -20.21 -17.82 -5.78
CA ALA A 4 -19.58 -17.09 -4.70
C ALA A 4 -18.71 -18.09 -3.93
N CYS A 5 -17.51 -17.64 -3.59
CA CYS A 5 -16.52 -18.36 -2.81
C CYS A 5 -17.14 -19.22 -1.73
N GLU A 6 -16.74 -20.49 -1.68
CA GLU A 6 -16.74 -21.22 -0.44
C GLU A 6 -15.90 -20.41 0.55
N THR A 7 -16.54 -19.68 1.46
CA THR A 7 -15.92 -19.29 2.72
C THR A 7 -15.82 -20.57 3.53
N THR A 8 -14.85 -21.42 3.19
CA THR A 8 -14.48 -22.53 4.05
C THR A 8 -13.99 -21.94 5.37
N GLY A 9 -14.50 -22.50 6.46
CA GLY A 9 -14.34 -21.96 7.80
C GLY A 9 -12.88 -21.66 8.18
N ASP A 10 -12.75 -20.62 9.00
CA ASP A 10 -11.63 -20.32 9.89
C ASP A 10 -10.33 -19.72 9.32
N GLY A 11 -10.40 -19.05 8.18
CA GLY A 11 -9.37 -18.07 7.84
C GLY A 11 -9.89 -17.19 6.74
N GLY A 12 -10.01 -15.88 6.98
CA GLY A 12 -10.66 -14.88 6.11
C GLY A 12 -10.01 -14.65 4.74
N LEU A 13 -9.71 -15.73 4.01
CA LEU A 13 -9.21 -15.79 2.66
C LEU A 13 -10.40 -15.93 1.71
N SER A 14 -10.60 -14.94 0.86
CA SER A 14 -11.59 -14.96 -0.22
C SER A 14 -10.90 -15.20 -1.55
N THR A 15 -11.48 -16.04 -2.42
CA THR A 15 -10.84 -16.49 -3.66
C THR A 15 -11.77 -16.33 -4.86
N PHE A 16 -11.40 -15.49 -5.83
CA PHE A 16 -12.22 -15.16 -6.99
C PHE A 16 -11.54 -15.57 -8.29
N GLN A 17 -12.30 -16.17 -9.21
CA GLN A 17 -11.85 -16.33 -10.58
C GLN A 17 -12.00 -15.01 -11.33
N ILE A 18 -10.91 -14.56 -11.93
CA ILE A 18 -10.83 -13.26 -12.59
C ILE A 18 -10.09 -13.36 -13.91
N GLN A 19 -10.20 -12.31 -14.72
CA GLN A 19 -9.27 -12.09 -15.81
C GLN A 19 -8.34 -10.93 -15.44
N TYR A 20 -7.08 -11.25 -15.16
CA TYR A 20 -6.05 -10.25 -14.92
C TYR A 20 -5.59 -9.64 -16.25
N ALA A 21 -5.79 -8.34 -16.40
CA ALA A 21 -5.42 -7.60 -17.60
C ALA A 21 -3.95 -7.19 -17.58
N GLY A 22 -3.43 -6.82 -16.40
CA GLY A 22 -2.03 -6.43 -16.22
C GLY A 22 -1.86 -5.27 -15.24
N LEU A 23 -0.66 -4.69 -15.24
CA LEU A 23 -0.24 -3.61 -14.35
C LEU A 23 0.19 -2.40 -15.17
N ILE A 24 -0.50 -1.28 -14.97
CA ILE A 24 -0.11 0.01 -15.52
C ILE A 24 0.76 0.70 -14.48
N ARG A 25 1.97 1.11 -14.87
CA ARG A 25 2.92 1.74 -13.95
C ARG A 25 2.90 3.24 -14.05
N ASP A 26 3.30 3.89 -12.96
CA ASP A 26 3.57 5.33 -12.91
C ASP A 26 2.36 6.20 -13.34
N ILE A 27 1.17 5.87 -12.85
CA ILE A 27 -0.03 6.71 -12.98
C ILE A 27 -0.01 7.82 -11.93
N ARG A 28 -0.56 8.99 -12.26
CA ARG A 28 -0.60 10.14 -11.36
C ARG A 28 -1.56 9.92 -10.19
N GLY A 29 -1.24 10.53 -9.04
CA GLY A 29 -1.99 10.44 -7.80
C GLY A 29 -3.38 11.08 -7.84
N ASP A 30 -3.62 12.01 -8.76
CA ASP A 30 -4.91 12.66 -8.99
C ASP A 30 -5.97 11.73 -9.63
N ILE A 31 -5.56 10.56 -10.13
CA ILE A 31 -6.49 9.58 -10.69
C ILE A 31 -7.27 8.89 -9.57
N ASP A 32 -8.60 9.06 -9.61
CA ASP A 32 -9.55 8.25 -8.87
C ASP A 32 -9.88 6.97 -9.66
N PRO A 33 -9.60 5.77 -9.13
CA PRO A 33 -10.00 4.51 -9.75
C PRO A 33 -11.51 4.35 -9.94
N SER A 34 -12.33 5.11 -9.22
CA SER A 34 -13.80 5.15 -9.40
C SER A 34 -14.23 6.15 -10.48
N GLY A 35 -13.33 7.06 -10.89
CA GLY A 35 -13.56 8.07 -11.91
C GLY A 35 -13.60 7.47 -13.31
N ARG A 36 -14.81 7.18 -13.81
CA ARG A 36 -15.04 6.53 -15.11
C ARG A 36 -14.24 7.14 -16.27
N THR A 37 -14.36 8.45 -16.50
CA THR A 37 -13.85 9.07 -17.73
C THR A 37 -12.32 9.04 -17.83
N ASP A 38 -11.61 9.37 -16.75
CA ASP A 38 -10.15 9.41 -16.78
C ASP A 38 -9.53 8.03 -16.64
N LEU A 39 -10.18 7.13 -15.89
CA LEU A 39 -9.83 5.71 -15.87
C LEU A 39 -9.84 5.12 -17.28
N LEU A 40 -10.95 5.26 -18.02
CA LEU A 40 -11.08 4.66 -19.35
C LEU A 40 -10.02 5.20 -20.33
N LYS A 41 -9.71 6.50 -20.30
CA LYS A 41 -8.60 7.06 -21.11
C LYS A 41 -7.25 6.41 -20.79
N ILE A 42 -6.98 6.12 -19.51
CA ILE A 42 -5.74 5.45 -19.08
C ILE A 42 -5.74 4.00 -19.58
N LEU A 43 -6.86 3.29 -19.42
CA LEU A 43 -7.00 1.91 -19.88
C LEU A 43 -6.85 1.79 -21.39
N ASP A 44 -7.46 2.68 -22.17
CA ASP A 44 -7.34 2.69 -23.63
C ASP A 44 -5.90 2.90 -24.09
N ARG A 45 -5.19 3.85 -23.47
CA ARG A 45 -3.76 4.07 -23.73
C ARG A 45 -2.92 2.85 -23.36
N ALA A 46 -3.23 2.19 -22.25
CA ALA A 46 -2.54 0.98 -21.80
C ALA A 46 -2.81 -0.22 -22.72
N LYS A 47 -4.04 -0.38 -23.22
CA LYS A 47 -4.42 -1.38 -24.24
C LYS A 47 -3.63 -1.13 -25.54
N ILE A 48 -3.61 0.10 -26.05
CA ILE A 48 -2.83 0.49 -27.25
C ILE A 48 -1.34 0.21 -27.08
N ARG A 49 -0.79 0.49 -25.89
CA ARG A 49 0.62 0.24 -25.55
C ARG A 49 0.93 -1.22 -25.22
N LYS A 50 -0.07 -2.11 -25.23
CA LYS A 50 0.05 -3.52 -24.83
C LYS A 50 0.60 -3.71 -23.40
N GLN A 51 0.35 -2.74 -22.53
CA GLN A 51 0.67 -2.85 -21.10
C GLN A 51 -0.34 -3.74 -20.37
N ILE A 52 -1.58 -3.75 -20.86
CA ILE A 52 -2.65 -4.62 -20.38
C ILE A 52 -3.33 -5.33 -21.54
N ALA A 53 -3.88 -6.51 -21.28
CA ALA A 53 -4.74 -7.23 -22.20
C ALA A 53 -6.14 -6.60 -22.27
N SER A 54 -6.71 -6.55 -23.46
CA SER A 54 -8.14 -6.26 -23.65
C SER A 54 -8.97 -7.52 -23.41
N LEU A 55 -10.23 -7.35 -23.00
CA LEU A 55 -11.20 -8.43 -23.06
C LEU A 55 -11.51 -8.72 -24.55
N ASP A 56 -11.67 -9.98 -24.93
CA ASP A 56 -12.06 -10.32 -26.30
C ASP A 56 -13.47 -9.77 -26.59
N GLU A 57 -13.64 -9.08 -27.72
CA GLU A 57 -14.89 -8.43 -28.12
C GLU A 57 -16.05 -9.43 -28.21
N LYS A 58 -15.74 -10.71 -28.42
CA LYS A 58 -16.72 -11.81 -28.47
C LYS A 58 -17.34 -12.19 -27.12
N SER A 59 -17.13 -11.38 -26.07
CA SER A 59 -17.89 -11.43 -24.80
C SER A 59 -17.81 -12.74 -24.00
N ASN A 60 -16.85 -13.61 -24.31
CA ASN A 60 -16.59 -14.79 -23.50
C ASN A 60 -15.55 -14.45 -22.44
N PHE A 61 -16.01 -13.96 -21.28
CA PHE A 61 -15.17 -13.88 -20.10
C PHE A 61 -14.46 -15.23 -19.88
N THR A 62 -13.14 -15.22 -19.88
CA THR A 62 -12.33 -16.42 -19.64
C THR A 62 -11.39 -16.10 -18.49
N ALA A 63 -11.63 -16.71 -17.34
CA ALA A 63 -10.74 -16.56 -16.21
C ALA A 63 -9.34 -17.07 -16.59
N ASN A 64 -8.34 -16.19 -16.48
CA ASN A 64 -6.93 -16.53 -16.68
C ASN A 64 -6.15 -16.53 -15.35
N ALA A 65 -6.77 -16.05 -14.26
CA ALA A 65 -6.11 -15.90 -12.98
C ALA A 65 -7.09 -16.09 -11.81
N VAL A 66 -6.51 -16.35 -10.65
CA VAL A 66 -7.20 -16.43 -9.36
C VAL A 66 -6.74 -15.25 -8.51
N LEU A 67 -7.69 -14.44 -8.04
CA LEU A 67 -7.47 -13.37 -7.06
C LEU A 67 -7.79 -13.91 -5.67
N GLN A 68 -6.77 -13.93 -4.81
CA GLN A 68 -6.85 -14.30 -3.41
C GLN A 68 -6.71 -13.05 -2.55
N ILE A 69 -7.62 -12.87 -1.60
CA ILE A 69 -7.67 -11.70 -0.71
C ILE A 69 -7.70 -12.21 0.72
N ASP A 70 -6.73 -11.80 1.53
CA ASP A 70 -6.76 -11.97 2.98
C ASP A 70 -6.54 -10.62 3.69
N PHE A 71 -6.54 -10.65 5.03
CA PHE A 71 -6.39 -9.46 5.86
C PHE A 71 -5.05 -8.73 5.64
N SER A 72 -4.05 -9.40 5.08
CA SER A 72 -2.70 -8.86 4.90
C SER A 72 -2.44 -8.41 3.46
N SER A 73 -3.04 -9.06 2.46
CA SER A 73 -2.71 -8.82 1.05
C SER A 73 -3.75 -9.30 0.04
N ILE A 74 -3.58 -8.80 -1.18
CA ILE A 74 -4.12 -9.41 -2.40
C ILE A 74 -3.01 -10.13 -3.16
N THR A 75 -3.34 -11.28 -3.72
CA THR A 75 -2.45 -12.11 -4.53
C THR A 75 -3.18 -12.54 -5.79
N ILE A 76 -2.54 -12.38 -6.94
CA ILE A 76 -3.07 -12.85 -8.24
C ILE A 76 -2.12 -13.91 -8.78
N ARG A 77 -2.63 -15.12 -9.02
CA ARG A 77 -1.88 -16.21 -9.66
C ARG A 77 -2.54 -16.63 -10.96
N SER A 78 -1.74 -16.99 -11.96
CA SER A 78 -2.22 -17.55 -13.22
C SER A 78 -2.87 -18.91 -13.01
N ILE A 79 -3.99 -19.18 -13.69
CA ILE A 79 -4.65 -20.49 -13.62
C ILE A 79 -3.85 -21.56 -14.38
N LEU A 80 -3.10 -21.17 -15.42
CA LEU A 80 -2.44 -22.11 -16.33
C LEU A 80 -1.22 -22.79 -15.70
N ASP A 81 -0.40 -22.02 -15.00
CA ASP A 81 0.92 -22.42 -14.49
C ASP A 81 1.09 -22.10 -12.99
N ASN A 82 0.06 -21.55 -12.33
CA ASN A 82 0.10 -21.12 -10.93
C ASN A 82 1.18 -20.05 -10.64
N GLU A 83 1.67 -19.35 -11.67
CA GLU A 83 2.67 -18.30 -11.49
C GLU A 83 2.09 -17.08 -10.78
N LEU A 84 2.88 -16.48 -9.87
CA LEU A 84 2.52 -15.26 -9.16
C LEU A 84 2.62 -14.05 -10.11
N LEU A 85 1.46 -13.49 -10.48
CA LEU A 85 1.36 -12.34 -11.39
C LEU A 85 1.40 -11.00 -10.66
N LEU A 86 0.81 -10.95 -9.47
CA LEU A 86 0.76 -9.76 -8.64
C LEU A 86 0.66 -10.13 -7.16
N TYR A 87 1.41 -9.42 -6.32
CA TYR A 87 1.30 -9.47 -4.87
C TYR A 87 1.29 -8.05 -4.32
N VAL A 88 0.26 -7.69 -3.54
CA VAL A 88 0.13 -6.36 -2.94
C VAL A 88 -0.37 -6.48 -1.50
N PRO A 89 0.42 -6.04 -0.51
CA PRO A 89 -0.07 -5.87 0.85
C PRO A 89 -1.24 -4.87 0.91
N ILE A 90 -2.23 -5.11 1.76
CA ILE A 90 -3.40 -4.24 1.92
C ILE A 90 -2.98 -2.80 2.23
N HIS A 91 -1.96 -2.60 3.07
CA HIS A 91 -1.46 -1.28 3.44
C HIS A 91 -0.80 -0.49 2.30
N LEU A 92 -0.49 -1.12 1.15
CA LEU A 92 0.00 -0.44 -0.05
C LEU A 92 -1.12 -0.13 -1.04
N ILE A 93 -2.34 -0.61 -0.83
CA ILE A 93 -3.47 -0.29 -1.69
C ILE A 93 -3.98 1.09 -1.30
N ALA A 94 -3.90 2.04 -2.23
CA ALA A 94 -4.36 3.40 -2.02
C ALA A 94 -5.87 3.54 -2.24
N SER A 95 -6.41 2.81 -3.22
CA SER A 95 -7.85 2.75 -3.48
C SER A 95 -8.18 1.60 -4.42
N VAL A 96 -9.45 1.17 -4.38
CA VAL A 96 -10.03 0.18 -5.29
C VAL A 96 -11.28 0.81 -5.87
N GLY A 97 -11.49 0.65 -7.17
CA GLY A 97 -12.67 1.12 -7.87
C GLY A 97 -13.45 -0.02 -8.50
N PHE A 98 -14.65 0.31 -8.96
CA PHE A 98 -15.44 -0.54 -9.85
C PHE A 98 -16.08 0.31 -10.93
N VAL A 99 -15.79 0.00 -12.19
CA VAL A 99 -16.35 0.68 -13.36
C VAL A 99 -16.90 -0.37 -14.31
N ARG A 100 -18.14 -0.17 -14.77
CA ARG A 100 -18.77 -1.00 -15.79
C ARG A 100 -18.73 -0.31 -17.14
N GLU A 101 -18.08 -0.92 -18.13
CA GLU A 101 -18.05 -0.44 -19.52
C GLU A 101 -18.71 -1.47 -20.44
N ALA A 102 -19.93 -1.19 -20.90
CA ALA A 102 -20.75 -2.16 -21.64
C ALA A 102 -20.87 -3.53 -20.91
N HIS A 103 -20.13 -4.54 -21.39
CA HIS A 103 -20.06 -5.90 -20.86
C HIS A 103 -18.77 -6.18 -20.04
N GLU A 104 -17.91 -5.18 -19.85
CA GLU A 104 -16.71 -5.27 -19.03
C GLU A 104 -17.01 -4.79 -17.59
N TYR A 105 -16.74 -5.64 -16.60
CA TYR A 105 -16.77 -5.27 -15.18
C TYR A 105 -15.34 -5.05 -14.70
N ILE A 106 -14.89 -3.81 -14.72
CA ILE A 106 -13.49 -3.43 -14.51
C ILE A 106 -13.27 -3.09 -13.04
N LEU A 107 -12.32 -3.78 -12.41
CA LEU A 107 -11.87 -3.56 -11.04
C LEU A 107 -10.41 -3.05 -11.06
N PRO A 108 -10.22 -1.72 -11.07
CA PRO A 108 -8.90 -1.14 -10.88
C PRO A 108 -8.48 -1.13 -9.40
N VAL A 109 -7.25 -1.56 -9.13
CA VAL A 109 -6.60 -1.48 -7.81
C VAL A 109 -5.40 -0.55 -7.91
N LYS A 110 -5.49 0.61 -7.24
CA LYS A 110 -4.41 1.61 -7.19
C LYS A 110 -3.47 1.29 -6.04
N ILE A 111 -2.19 1.19 -6.35
CA ILE A 111 -1.15 0.68 -5.48
C ILE A 111 -0.11 1.79 -5.29
N GLY A 112 0.04 2.25 -4.05
CA GLY A 112 1.04 3.23 -3.66
C GLY A 112 2.21 2.54 -2.98
N TYR A 113 3.38 2.56 -3.62
CA TYR A 113 4.62 2.19 -2.95
C TYR A 113 5.17 3.44 -2.29
N GLY A 114 4.69 3.76 -1.08
CA GLY A 114 5.18 4.91 -0.31
C GLY A 114 6.70 4.90 -0.14
N SER A 115 7.31 3.72 -0.23
CA SER A 115 8.75 3.57 -0.35
C SER A 115 9.24 3.84 -1.78
N THR A 116 9.03 3.04 -2.82
CA THR A 116 10.01 3.02 -3.95
C THR A 116 10.00 4.13 -5.02
N ARG A 117 8.98 4.99 -5.11
CA ARG A 117 8.84 6.06 -6.13
C ARG A 117 8.05 7.22 -5.53
N ASN A 118 8.26 8.43 -6.07
CA ASN A 118 7.57 9.65 -5.67
C ASN A 118 6.11 9.37 -5.29
N CYS A 119 5.68 9.80 -4.09
CA CYS A 119 4.35 9.57 -3.51
C CYS A 119 3.20 10.06 -4.39
N ASP A 120 3.50 10.83 -5.43
CA ASP A 120 2.59 11.24 -6.50
C ASP A 120 2.30 10.16 -7.55
N PHE A 121 3.08 9.07 -7.59
CA PHE A 121 2.92 7.99 -8.57
C PHE A 121 2.42 6.70 -7.94
N PHE A 122 1.50 6.07 -8.66
CA PHE A 122 0.86 4.84 -8.27
C PHE A 122 0.96 3.85 -9.42
N ASP A 123 0.89 2.57 -9.10
CA ASP A 123 0.62 1.54 -10.09
C ASP A 123 -0.88 1.23 -10.07
N LEU A 124 -1.44 0.85 -11.22
CA LEU A 124 -2.83 0.46 -11.36
C LEU A 124 -2.90 -0.98 -11.88
N ALA A 125 -3.25 -1.91 -10.99
CA ALA A 125 -3.57 -3.27 -11.38
C ALA A 125 -4.99 -3.30 -11.94
N VAL A 126 -5.17 -3.91 -13.11
CA VAL A 126 -6.45 -3.95 -13.80
C VAL A 126 -6.94 -5.39 -13.86
N VAL A 127 -8.12 -5.60 -13.29
CA VAL A 127 -8.80 -6.89 -13.21
C VAL A 127 -10.16 -6.76 -13.88
N TYR A 128 -10.54 -7.73 -14.70
CA TYR A 128 -11.92 -7.90 -15.15
C TYR A 128 -12.60 -8.99 -14.32
N CYS A 129 -13.84 -8.73 -13.93
CA CYS A 129 -14.70 -9.67 -13.23
C CYS A 129 -15.77 -10.23 -14.18
N GLU A 130 -16.23 -11.45 -13.92
CA GLU A 130 -17.28 -12.09 -14.73
C GLU A 130 -18.62 -11.35 -14.61
N THR A 131 -18.94 -10.90 -13.40
CA THR A 131 -20.21 -10.24 -13.08
C THR A 131 -19.98 -9.03 -12.16
N ALA A 132 -20.93 -8.10 -12.17
CA ALA A 132 -20.95 -6.99 -11.22
C ALA A 132 -20.89 -7.45 -9.76
N GLY A 133 -21.61 -8.55 -9.42
CA GLY A 133 -21.62 -9.08 -8.06
C GLY A 133 -20.25 -9.56 -7.57
N VAL A 134 -19.41 -10.11 -8.46
CA VAL A 134 -18.03 -10.48 -8.11
C VAL A 134 -17.18 -9.23 -7.83
N ALA A 135 -17.29 -8.21 -8.67
CA ALA A 135 -16.57 -6.94 -8.45
C ALA A 135 -17.01 -6.26 -7.14
N GLU A 136 -18.31 -6.21 -6.87
CA GLU A 136 -18.88 -5.67 -5.64
C GLU A 136 -18.42 -6.44 -4.40
N ALA A 137 -18.40 -7.77 -4.46
CA ALA A 137 -17.90 -8.60 -3.36
C ALA A 137 -16.42 -8.29 -3.03
N ILE A 138 -15.57 -8.17 -4.05
CA ILE A 138 -14.16 -7.80 -3.89
C ILE A 138 -14.02 -6.42 -3.25
N CYS A 139 -14.73 -5.41 -3.76
CA CYS A 139 -14.73 -4.06 -3.20
C CYS A 139 -15.18 -4.04 -1.74
N ASN A 140 -16.23 -4.81 -1.40
CA ASN A 140 -16.76 -4.88 -0.04
C ASN A 140 -15.76 -5.50 0.93
N ILE A 141 -15.09 -6.60 0.55
CA ILE A 141 -14.06 -7.23 1.39
C ILE A 141 -12.89 -6.27 1.62
N LEU A 142 -12.38 -5.64 0.57
CA LEU A 142 -11.28 -4.69 0.70
C LEU A 142 -11.68 -3.45 1.51
N GLY A 143 -12.91 -2.97 1.36
CA GLY A 143 -13.48 -1.89 2.16
C GLY A 143 -13.57 -2.23 3.66
N GLN A 144 -13.90 -3.48 4.00
CA GLN A 144 -13.88 -3.96 5.38
C GLN A 144 -12.47 -3.95 5.97
N PHE A 145 -11.48 -4.45 5.22
CA PHE A 145 -10.08 -4.43 5.66
C PHE A 145 -9.54 -3.01 5.82
N PHE A 146 -9.83 -2.10 4.88
CA PHE A 146 -9.47 -0.69 5.04
C PHE A 146 -10.11 -0.10 6.30
N SER A 147 -11.41 -0.33 6.51
CA SER A 147 -12.11 0.16 7.71
C SER A 147 -11.48 -0.35 9.00
N GLN A 148 -11.01 -1.59 9.04
CA GLN A 148 -10.33 -2.16 10.19
C GLN A 148 -8.96 -1.51 10.43
N VAL A 149 -8.14 -1.36 9.38
CA VAL A 149 -6.83 -0.69 9.46
C VAL A 149 -6.98 0.76 9.91
N TYR A 150 -7.96 1.50 9.36
CA TYR A 150 -8.23 2.88 9.78
C TYR A 150 -8.68 2.96 11.24
N LYS A 151 -9.52 2.05 11.72
CA LYS A 151 -9.93 1.99 13.13
C LYS A 151 -8.74 1.74 14.05
N GLU A 152 -7.87 0.81 13.68
CA GLU A 152 -6.67 0.48 14.48
C GLU A 152 -5.72 1.69 14.56
N VAL A 153 -5.42 2.33 13.42
CA VAL A 153 -4.58 3.54 13.38
C VAL A 153 -5.19 4.69 14.18
N ALA A 154 -6.49 4.94 14.04
CA ALA A 154 -7.18 5.98 14.80
C ALA A 154 -7.15 5.70 16.32
N SER A 155 -7.39 4.45 16.73
CA SER A 155 -7.32 4.06 18.15
C SER A 155 -5.89 4.18 18.72
N ASN A 156 -4.87 3.87 17.90
CA ASN A 156 -3.47 4.04 18.27
C ASN A 156 -3.09 5.53 18.38
N PHE A 157 -3.72 6.41 17.60
CA PHE A 157 -3.53 7.86 17.73
C PHE A 157 -4.11 8.38 19.05
N GLU A 158 -5.32 7.95 19.43
CA GLU A 158 -5.94 8.33 20.71
C GLU A 158 -5.15 7.81 21.93
N THR A 159 -4.73 6.55 21.91
CA THR A 159 -3.93 5.97 23.01
C THR A 159 -2.57 6.64 23.15
N ASN A 160 -1.92 7.00 22.04
CA ASN A 160 -0.68 7.76 22.06
C ASN A 160 -0.89 9.22 22.48
N ALA A 161 -2.01 9.84 22.12
CA ALA A 161 -2.38 11.18 22.60
C ALA A 161 -2.62 11.18 24.12
N LEU A 162 -3.27 10.15 24.67
CA LEU A 162 -3.47 10.00 26.12
C LEU A 162 -2.16 9.74 26.88
N LYS A 163 -1.19 9.03 26.29
CA LYS A 163 0.15 8.90 26.87
C LYS A 163 0.96 10.20 26.86
N ARG A 164 0.54 11.21 26.09
CA ARG A 164 1.13 12.56 26.08
C ARG A 164 0.45 13.52 27.05
N THR A 165 -0.15 13.04 28.14
CA THR A 165 -0.41 13.92 29.29
C THR A 165 0.91 14.50 29.81
N PRO A 166 1.09 15.82 29.80
CA PRO A 166 2.33 16.44 30.22
C PRO A 166 2.50 16.26 31.73
N THR A 167 3.57 15.59 32.13
CA THR A 167 4.05 15.56 33.50
C THR A 167 4.44 16.97 33.92
N THR A 168 3.49 17.68 34.54
CA THR A 168 3.73 18.90 35.28
C THR A 168 4.39 18.56 36.61
N SER A 169 5.70 18.76 36.71
CA SER A 169 6.36 18.87 38.01
C SER A 169 7.55 19.84 37.92
N SER A 170 7.24 21.13 37.91
CA SER A 170 8.07 22.15 38.58
C SER A 170 7.24 23.43 38.70
N ILE A 171 6.60 23.53 39.86
CA ILE A 171 5.94 24.72 40.37
C ILE A 171 7.03 25.77 40.60
N SER A 172 6.99 26.86 39.84
CA SER A 172 7.44 28.16 40.36
C SER A 172 6.37 29.20 40.01
N PRO A 173 5.90 29.99 41.01
CA PRO A 173 4.75 30.88 40.86
C PRO A 173 5.14 32.21 40.21
N PHE A 174 4.14 32.99 39.80
CA PHE A 174 4.17 34.27 39.07
C PHE A 174 4.23 34.07 37.54
N ASN A 175 3.14 34.14 36.77
CA ASN A 175 2.29 35.32 36.58
C ASN A 175 1.02 34.92 35.80
N ASN A 176 -0.10 35.57 36.11
CA ASN A 176 -1.43 35.29 35.54
C ASN A 176 -1.51 35.73 34.08
N HIS A 177 -1.89 34.84 33.16
CA HIS A 177 -2.82 35.14 32.06
C HIS A 177 -3.49 33.87 31.54
N ARG A 178 -4.72 33.65 32.04
CA ARG A 178 -5.78 32.83 31.46
C ARG A 178 -6.47 33.68 30.38
N PRO A 179 -6.77 33.11 29.20
CA PRO A 179 -8.19 32.84 28.87
C PRO A 179 -8.34 31.50 28.12
N LEU A 180 -9.09 30.51 28.62
CA LEU A 180 -10.54 30.32 28.51
C LEU A 180 -11.13 30.34 27.09
N PHE A 181 -11.26 29.13 26.54
CA PHE A 181 -12.42 28.50 25.91
C PHE A 181 -13.52 29.38 25.29
N LEU A 182 -13.76 29.06 24.00
CA LEU A 182 -15.03 29.04 23.25
C LEU A 182 -15.88 30.31 23.28
N THR A 183 -15.90 31.03 22.17
CA THR A 183 -17.16 31.36 21.48
C THR A 183 -16.92 31.53 19.97
N GLU A 184 -17.74 30.80 19.24
CA GLU A 184 -18.08 30.94 17.83
C GLU A 184 -18.82 32.27 17.61
N SER A 185 -18.30 33.15 16.75
CA SER A 185 -19.09 34.20 16.10
C SER A 185 -18.32 34.88 14.96
N HIS A 186 -18.76 34.59 13.73
CA HIS A 186 -19.00 35.49 12.60
C HIS A 186 -18.11 36.71 12.34
N GLN A 187 -17.50 36.70 11.14
CA GLN A 187 -17.49 37.74 10.10
C GLN A 187 -17.27 39.21 10.53
N ASP A 188 -16.12 39.76 10.14
CA ASP A 188 -15.97 41.08 9.47
C ASP A 188 -14.47 41.32 9.20
N LEU A 189 -14.00 41.20 7.95
CA LEU A 189 -13.89 42.28 6.96
C LEU A 189 -13.00 43.47 7.38
N ARG A 190 -11.89 43.60 6.62
CA ARG A 190 -11.37 44.86 6.05
C ARG A 190 -10.53 45.76 6.98
N ILE A 191 -9.22 45.87 6.69
CA ILE A 191 -8.57 47.00 5.98
C ILE A 191 -7.07 47.10 6.28
N SER A 192 -6.33 47.28 5.18
CA SER A 192 -4.99 47.88 5.02
C SER A 192 -3.77 47.14 5.57
N SER A 193 -2.60 47.20 4.93
CA SER A 193 -2.14 47.50 3.57
C SER A 193 -0.63 47.55 3.70
N SER A 194 0.08 46.60 3.11
CA SER A 194 1.51 46.76 2.83
C SER A 194 1.92 45.73 1.79
N HIS A 195 1.61 46.06 0.53
CA HIS A 195 2.41 45.64 -0.61
C HIS A 195 3.66 46.53 -0.66
N PRO A 196 4.80 45.99 -1.15
CA PRO A 196 5.07 46.15 -2.57
C PRO A 196 5.19 44.82 -3.33
N LEU A 197 4.70 44.89 -4.56
CA LEU A 197 4.77 43.89 -5.61
C LEU A 197 6.18 43.75 -6.21
N CYS A 198 6.37 42.59 -6.84
CA CYS A 198 7.17 42.31 -8.04
C CYS A 198 8.70 42.21 -7.93
N SER A 199 9.20 40.99 -8.15
CA SER A 199 10.17 40.72 -9.23
C SER A 199 10.09 39.27 -9.68
N THR A 200 9.88 39.11 -10.97
CA THR A 200 9.76 37.89 -11.76
C THR A 200 11.14 37.27 -11.98
N THR A 201 11.36 36.03 -11.53
CA THR A 201 12.30 35.11 -12.22
C THR A 201 11.61 33.77 -12.37
N ALA A 202 11.12 33.56 -13.59
CA ALA A 202 10.78 32.25 -14.10
C ALA A 202 12.02 31.33 -14.10
N SER A 203 11.73 30.04 -14.07
CA SER A 203 12.61 28.93 -14.44
C SER A 203 13.54 28.42 -13.36
N ARG A 204 13.11 27.32 -12.71
CA ARG A 204 13.90 26.09 -12.64
C ARG A 204 13.03 24.90 -12.22
N SER A 205 12.58 24.19 -13.25
CA SER A 205 12.40 22.74 -13.32
C SER A 205 11.63 22.04 -12.18
N ASP A 206 10.39 21.66 -12.51
CA ASP A 206 9.67 20.50 -11.97
C ASP A 206 10.47 19.20 -12.19
N SER A 207 11.56 19.05 -11.44
CA SER A 207 12.27 17.78 -11.31
C SER A 207 12.05 17.28 -9.90
N THR A 208 10.79 17.01 -9.55
CA THR A 208 10.43 16.25 -8.34
C THR A 208 10.70 14.76 -8.56
N GLU A 209 11.96 14.44 -8.90
CA GLU A 209 12.47 13.09 -8.66
C GLU A 209 12.60 12.98 -7.13
N VAL A 210 11.62 12.37 -6.47
CA VAL A 210 11.73 12.02 -5.05
C VAL A 210 13.00 11.22 -4.86
N CYS A 211 13.81 11.64 -3.87
CA CYS A 211 15.11 11.05 -3.68
C CYS A 211 14.92 9.64 -3.13
N ILE A 212 15.75 8.69 -3.56
CA ILE A 212 15.81 7.33 -2.97
C ILE A 212 16.07 7.39 -1.46
N ASP A 213 16.61 8.50 -0.97
CA ASP A 213 16.82 8.72 0.45
C ASP A 213 15.49 8.84 1.23
N ASP A 214 14.48 9.51 0.68
CA ASP A 214 13.16 9.71 1.32
C ASP A 214 12.46 8.36 1.57
N ILE A 215 12.62 7.48 0.60
CA ILE A 215 12.08 6.12 0.54
C ILE A 215 12.62 5.24 1.66
N ILE A 216 13.94 5.29 1.84
CA ILE A 216 14.65 4.55 2.86
C ILE A 216 14.32 5.15 4.22
N GLU A 217 14.19 6.47 4.31
CA GLU A 217 13.80 7.18 5.54
C GLU A 217 12.39 6.79 6.02
N ASP A 218 11.42 6.66 5.12
CA ASP A 218 10.06 6.21 5.47
C ASP A 218 10.07 4.77 6.00
N TYR A 219 10.79 3.87 5.35
CA TYR A 219 10.93 2.50 5.84
C TYR A 219 11.63 2.46 7.21
N MET A 220 12.69 3.24 7.39
CA MET A 220 13.37 3.37 8.69
C MET A 220 12.46 3.98 9.76
N THR A 221 11.58 4.90 9.39
CA THR A 221 10.58 5.49 10.29
C THR A 221 9.56 4.44 10.73
N VAL A 222 9.09 3.56 9.84
CA VAL A 222 8.21 2.44 10.21
C VAL A 222 8.95 1.47 11.14
N LEU A 223 10.19 1.09 10.82
CA LEU A 223 10.98 0.19 11.66
C LEU A 223 11.21 0.76 13.06
N THR A 224 11.54 2.05 13.16
CA THR A 224 11.79 2.71 14.46
C THR A 224 10.54 2.81 15.34
N ARG A 225 9.35 2.79 14.75
CA ARG A 225 8.07 2.72 15.49
C ARG A 225 7.69 1.31 15.89
N SER A 226 8.07 0.30 15.10
CA SER A 226 7.64 -1.10 15.27
C SER A 226 8.63 -1.97 16.04
N LEU A 227 9.88 -1.54 16.17
CA LEU A 227 10.97 -2.28 16.80
C LEU A 227 11.48 -1.56 18.05
N THR A 228 11.84 -2.33 19.07
CA THR A 228 12.53 -1.82 20.26
C THR A 228 13.94 -1.34 19.92
N THR A 229 14.56 -0.52 20.77
CA THR A 229 15.95 -0.07 20.59
C THR A 229 16.93 -1.24 20.44
N LYS A 230 16.71 -2.34 21.18
CA LYS A 230 17.52 -3.56 21.06
C LYS A 230 17.33 -4.23 19.70
N GLU A 231 16.10 -4.38 19.24
CA GLU A 231 15.81 -4.96 17.92
C GLU A 231 16.37 -4.09 16.79
N LEU A 232 16.22 -2.76 16.87
CA LEU A 232 16.81 -1.82 15.91
C LEU A 232 18.34 -1.95 15.84
N SER A 233 19.01 -2.13 16.98
CA SER A 233 20.46 -2.35 17.00
C SER A 233 20.86 -3.66 16.30
N GLN A 234 20.05 -4.72 16.46
CA GLN A 234 20.26 -5.99 15.78
C GLN A 234 20.01 -5.86 14.28
N TYR A 235 18.92 -5.19 13.90
CA TYR A 235 18.60 -4.90 12.50
C TYR A 235 19.72 -4.10 11.82
N ALA A 236 20.22 -3.05 12.46
CA ALA A 236 21.34 -2.25 11.94
C ALA A 236 22.59 -3.12 11.70
N ALA A 237 22.90 -4.06 12.60
CA ALA A 237 24.00 -4.99 12.41
C ALA A 237 23.78 -5.92 11.20
N LEU A 238 22.54 -6.37 10.95
CA LEU A 238 22.19 -7.14 9.75
C LEU A 238 22.40 -6.32 8.48
N ILE A 239 21.94 -5.07 8.46
CA ILE A 239 22.10 -4.17 7.31
C ILE A 239 23.57 -3.88 7.01
N VAL A 240 24.42 -3.68 8.02
CA VAL A 240 25.86 -3.50 7.81
C VAL A 240 26.50 -4.74 7.20
N ARG A 241 26.18 -5.94 7.70
CA ARG A 241 26.70 -7.21 7.13
C ARG A 241 26.23 -7.43 5.70
N PHE A 242 24.98 -7.12 5.40
CA PHE A 242 24.42 -7.18 4.06
C PHE A 242 25.11 -6.22 3.10
N ARG A 243 25.29 -4.95 3.49
CA ARG A 243 25.95 -3.92 2.67
C ARG A 243 27.42 -4.23 2.40
N ASN A 244 28.10 -4.87 3.34
CA ASN A 244 29.49 -5.32 3.17
C ASN A 244 29.61 -6.59 2.31
N GLY A 245 28.50 -7.12 1.76
CA GLY A 245 28.48 -8.33 0.95
C GLY A 245 28.72 -9.63 1.75
N SER A 246 28.78 -9.55 3.08
CA SER A 246 29.03 -10.71 3.96
C SER A 246 27.77 -11.54 4.22
N MET A 247 26.61 -11.09 3.72
CA MET A 247 25.31 -11.74 3.94
C MET A 247 24.45 -11.64 2.66
N PRO A 248 23.93 -12.76 2.12
CA PRO A 248 23.01 -12.75 0.98
C PRO A 248 21.61 -12.25 1.37
N ILE A 249 20.80 -11.87 0.38
CA ILE A 249 19.44 -11.33 0.60
C ILE A 249 18.56 -12.30 1.40
N ILE A 250 18.61 -13.60 1.10
CA ILE A 250 17.79 -14.62 1.77
C ILE A 250 18.16 -14.75 3.25
N GLU A 251 19.46 -14.73 3.58
CA GLU A 251 19.89 -14.76 4.98
C GLU A 251 19.48 -13.49 5.72
N LEU A 252 19.58 -12.33 5.08
CA LEU A 252 19.08 -11.07 5.63
C LEU A 252 17.56 -11.16 5.89
N ALA A 253 16.79 -11.66 4.94
CA ALA A 253 15.34 -11.82 5.06
C ALA A 253 14.97 -12.79 6.18
N GLN A 254 15.67 -13.92 6.28
CA GLN A 254 15.48 -14.89 7.36
C GLN A 254 15.76 -14.28 8.73
N LYS A 255 16.93 -13.66 8.93
CA LYS A 255 17.27 -13.04 10.21
C LYS A 255 16.37 -11.87 10.56
N SER A 256 15.92 -11.11 9.56
CA SER A 256 14.93 -10.05 9.76
C SER A 256 13.57 -10.63 10.16
N SER A 257 13.15 -11.76 9.56
CA SER A 257 11.89 -12.44 9.91
C SER A 257 11.90 -12.97 11.35
N GLU A 258 13.02 -13.54 11.80
CA GLU A 258 13.23 -13.99 13.17
C GLU A 258 13.19 -12.81 14.15
N LEU A 259 13.82 -11.69 13.78
CA LEU A 259 13.84 -10.47 14.57
C LEU A 259 12.44 -9.84 14.71
N TYR A 260 11.67 -9.82 13.63
CA TYR A 260 10.33 -9.24 13.62
C TYR A 260 9.33 -10.13 14.35
N GLY A 261 9.49 -11.45 14.23
CA GLY A 261 8.50 -12.41 14.71
C GLY A 261 7.24 -12.43 13.82
N PRO A 262 6.28 -13.31 14.14
CA PRO A 262 5.12 -13.59 13.29
C PRO A 262 4.22 -12.36 13.06
N GLU A 263 3.98 -11.58 14.11
CA GLU A 263 3.09 -10.41 14.07
C GLU A 263 3.59 -9.26 13.17
N ARG A 264 4.90 -9.22 12.91
CA ARG A 264 5.55 -8.11 12.22
C ARG A 264 6.20 -8.54 10.90
N LEU A 265 5.85 -9.72 10.36
CA LEU A 265 6.37 -10.21 9.07
C LEU A 265 6.05 -9.27 7.90
N HIS A 266 5.00 -8.45 8.00
CA HIS A 266 4.66 -7.43 7.00
C HIS A 266 5.83 -6.44 6.75
N LEU A 267 6.68 -6.18 7.76
CA LEU A 267 7.85 -5.30 7.67
C LEU A 267 8.92 -5.80 6.69
N LEU A 268 8.96 -7.10 6.40
CA LEU A 268 9.88 -7.65 5.39
C LEU A 268 9.59 -7.09 4.00
N THR A 269 8.32 -6.83 3.67
CA THR A 269 7.95 -6.29 2.36
C THR A 269 8.58 -4.93 2.10
N GLY A 270 8.73 -4.12 3.15
CA GLY A 270 9.42 -2.83 3.08
C GLY A 270 10.89 -2.94 2.71
N MET A 271 11.55 -4.07 2.99
CA MET A 271 12.96 -4.29 2.64
C MET A 271 13.23 -4.26 1.15
N ARG A 272 12.20 -4.40 0.30
CA ARG A 272 12.34 -4.32 -1.16
C ARG A 272 12.99 -3.01 -1.61
N CYS A 273 12.81 -1.91 -0.87
CA CYS A 273 13.49 -0.64 -1.16
C CYS A 273 15.02 -0.74 -1.06
N LEU A 274 15.54 -1.63 -0.22
CA LEU A 274 16.97 -1.86 -0.01
C LEU A 274 17.61 -2.74 -1.11
N LEU A 275 16.80 -3.41 -1.94
CA LEU A 275 17.26 -4.44 -2.89
C LEU A 275 17.40 -3.93 -4.34
N ARG A 276 17.24 -2.62 -4.59
CA ARG A 276 17.14 -2.06 -5.95
C ARG A 276 18.34 -2.36 -6.87
N ASN A 277 19.55 -2.48 -6.30
CA ASN A 277 20.79 -2.72 -7.06
C ASN A 277 21.16 -4.22 -7.15
N ARG A 278 20.21 -5.12 -6.86
CA ARG A 278 20.43 -6.58 -6.85
C ARG A 278 19.92 -7.22 -8.13
N SER A 279 20.36 -8.45 -8.38
CA SER A 279 19.95 -9.14 -9.61
C SER A 279 18.45 -9.49 -9.57
N LYS A 280 17.84 -9.61 -10.76
CA LYS A 280 16.42 -9.99 -10.87
C LYS A 280 16.14 -11.35 -10.22
N ASP A 281 17.09 -12.29 -10.30
CA ASP A 281 16.95 -13.63 -9.74
C ASP A 281 17.02 -13.61 -8.21
N GLU A 282 17.90 -12.79 -7.63
CA GLU A 282 17.96 -12.61 -6.18
C GLU A 282 16.67 -11.98 -5.63
N ILE A 283 16.10 -10.99 -6.34
CA ILE A 283 14.82 -10.37 -5.98
C ILE A 283 13.68 -11.40 -6.08
N LYS A 284 13.66 -12.24 -7.12
CA LYS A 284 12.69 -13.33 -7.23
C LYS A 284 12.82 -14.36 -6.10
N SER A 285 14.05 -14.73 -5.72
CA SER A 285 14.26 -15.63 -4.58
C SER A 285 13.78 -14.99 -3.27
N PHE A 286 13.98 -13.69 -3.09
CA PHE A 286 13.44 -12.96 -1.95
C PHE A 286 11.91 -12.99 -1.95
N ASP A 287 11.27 -12.64 -3.07
CA ASP A 287 9.81 -12.68 -3.21
C ASP A 287 9.27 -14.10 -2.90
N GLY A 288 9.94 -15.15 -3.38
CA GLY A 288 9.59 -16.55 -3.07
C GLY A 288 9.78 -16.94 -1.59
N PHE A 289 10.81 -16.42 -0.93
CA PHE A 289 11.02 -16.64 0.51
C PHE A 289 9.91 -15.99 1.34
N ILE A 290 9.53 -14.76 0.99
CA ILE A 290 8.43 -14.06 1.65
C ILE A 290 7.11 -14.83 1.47
N GLU A 291 6.84 -15.37 0.27
CA GLU A 291 5.69 -16.23 0.03
C GLU A 291 5.72 -17.52 0.87
N MET A 292 6.88 -18.17 0.99
CA MET A 292 7.05 -19.37 1.81
C MET A 292 6.78 -19.11 3.29
N LEU A 293 7.30 -18.01 3.85
CA LEU A 293 7.04 -17.63 5.25
C LEU A 293 5.55 -17.41 5.52
N ARG A 294 4.82 -16.82 4.57
CA ARG A 294 3.37 -16.62 4.69
C ARG A 294 2.59 -17.93 4.65
N LEU A 295 2.98 -18.86 3.78
CA LEU A 295 2.38 -20.20 3.73
C LEU A 295 2.63 -20.97 5.03
N SER A 296 3.84 -20.86 5.58
CA SER A 296 4.21 -21.51 6.86
C SER A 296 3.41 -20.95 8.04
N GLY A 297 3.19 -19.62 8.10
CA GLY A 297 2.40 -18.97 9.14
C GLY A 297 0.93 -19.40 9.19
N ARG A 298 0.36 -19.91 8.09
CA ARG A 298 -1.01 -20.47 8.07
C ARG A 298 -1.11 -21.86 8.71
N GLY A 299 0.01 -22.59 8.84
CA GLY A 299 0.01 -23.99 9.30
C GLY A 299 0.05 -24.18 10.82
N LEU A 300 0.19 -23.10 11.62
CA LEU A 300 0.36 -23.22 13.08
C LEU A 300 -0.88 -22.84 13.91
N ASN A 301 -2.01 -22.53 13.28
CA ASN A 301 -3.28 -22.26 13.97
C ASN A 301 -4.31 -23.39 13.81
N SER A 302 -3.88 -24.61 13.48
CA SER A 302 -4.75 -25.79 13.46
C SER A 302 -4.27 -26.84 14.46
N GLU A 303 -4.32 -26.51 15.74
CA GLU A 303 -4.38 -27.43 16.90
C GLU A 303 -5.07 -26.71 18.06
#